data_AF-B0BER2-F1
#
_entry.id   AF-B0BER2-F1
#
_cell.length_a   1.000
_cell.length_b   1.000
_cell.length_c   1.000
_cell.angle_alpha   90.00
_cell.angle_beta   90.00
_cell.angle_gamma   90.00
#
_symmetry.space_group_name_H-M   'P 1'
#
loop_
_entity.id
_entity.type
_entity.pdbx_description
1 polymer ?
#
loop_
_entity_poly.entity_id
_entity_poly.type
_entity_poly.pdbx_seq_one_letter_code
_entity_poly.pdbx_strand_id
1 'polypeptide(L)' 'FQLAVFALIATSSILLISVPVVFASPDGWSSNKNVVFSGTSLWIGLVFLVGILNS' A
#
# COMPACT_ATOMS: atom_id res chain seq x y z
N PHE A 1 17.85 -3.81 -3.61
CA PHE A 1 16.85 -4.18 -4.63
C PHE A 1 15.88 -5.27 -4.15
N GLN A 2 16.32 -6.51 -3.88
CA GLN A 2 15.44 -7.64 -3.53
C GLN A 2 14.51 -7.36 -2.32
N LEU A 3 15.03 -6.78 -1.24
CA LEU A 3 14.21 -6.41 -0.08
C LEU A 3 13.16 -5.32 -0.39
N ALA A 4 13.48 -4.38 -1.28
CA ALA A 4 12.54 -3.34 -1.70
C ALA A 4 11.40 -3.94 -2.55
N VAL A 5 11.73 -4.90 -3.42
CA VAL A 5 10.73 -5.67 -4.19
C VAL A 5 9.87 -6.51 -3.25
N PHE A 6 10.46 -7.18 -2.27
CA PHE A 6 9.71 -7.93 -1.25
C PHE A 6 8.75 -7.03 -0.46
N ALA A 7 9.22 -5.86 -0.02
CA ALA A 7 8.39 -4.88 0.67
C ALA A 7 7.24 -4.38 -0.22
N LEU A 8 7.48 -4.14 -1.51
CA LEU A 8 6.45 -3.73 -2.46
C LEU A 8 5.39 -4.82 -2.66
N ILE A 9 5.80 -6.09 -2.76
CA ILE A 9 4.88 -7.23 -2.86
C ILE A 9 4.03 -7.34 -1.60
N ALA A 10 4.66 -7.35 -0.42
CA ALA A 10 3.95 -7.45 0.86
C ALA A 10 2.95 -6.29 1.06
N THR A 11 3.38 -5.07 0.77
CA THR A 11 2.51 -3.87 0.83
C THR A 11 1.34 -3.99 -0.13
N SER A 12 1.56 -4.49 -1.35
CA SER A 12 0.49 -4.72 -2.33
C SER A 12 -0.51 -5.77 -1.85
N SER A 13 -0.05 -6.89 -1.28
CA SER A 13 -0.92 -7.92 -0.72
C SER A 13 -1.77 -7.39 0.44
N ILE A 14 -1.20 -6.54 1.30
CA ILE A 14 -1.94 -5.90 2.40
C ILE A 14 -2.99 -4.93 1.85
N LEU A 15 -2.64 -4.09 0.87
CA LEU A 15 -3.58 -3.15 0.24
C LEU A 15 -4.71 -3.87 -0.49
N LEU A 16 -4.42 -4.99 -1.16
CA LEU A 16 -5.40 -5.82 -1.86
C LEU A 16 -6.54 -6.27 -0.92
N ILE A 17 -6.23 -6.60 0.33
CA ILE A 17 -7.22 -7.06 1.31
C ILE A 17 -7.83 -5.89 2.06
N SER A 18 -7.00 -4.95 2.52
CA SER A 18 -7.46 -3.84 3.38
C SER A 18 -8.37 -2.85 2.65
N VAL A 19 -8.13 -2.58 1.37
CA VAL A 19 -8.95 -1.62 0.61
C VAL A 19 -10.41 -2.08 0.45
N PRO A 20 -10.71 -3.32 -0.04
CA PRO A 20 -12.08 -3.82 -0.08
C PRO A 20 -12.73 -3.89 1.30
N VAL A 21 -11.99 -4.31 2.34
CA VAL A 21 -12.52 -4.40 3.72
C VAL A 21 -12.93 -3.02 4.25
N VAL A 22 -12.09 -2.00 4.05
CA VAL A 22 -12.38 -0.63 4.48
C VAL A 22 -13.59 -0.06 3.75
N PHE A 23 -13.74 -0.35 2.45
CA PHE A 23 -14.87 0.14 1.66
C PHE A 23 -16.18 -0.61 1.91
N ALA A 24 -16.12 -1.90 2.26
CA ALA A 24 -17.31 -2.71 2.53
C ALA A 24 -17.84 -2.54 3.97
N SER A 25 -17.01 -2.07 4.91
CA SER A 25 -17.39 -1.92 6.32
C SER A 25 -18.22 -0.65 6.56
N PRO A 26 -19.28 -0.69 7.41
CA PRO A 26 -19.99 0.51 7.85
C PRO A 26 -19.03 1.52 8.48
N ASP A 27 -19.12 2.79 8.07
CA ASP A 27 -18.21 3.89 8.46
C ASP A 27 -16.71 3.62 8.22
N GLY A 28 -16.35 2.53 7.54
CA GLY A 28 -14.97 2.08 7.34
C GLY A 28 -14.14 3.14 6.64
N TRP A 29 -14.70 3.81 5.64
CA TRP A 29 -14.05 4.93 4.96
C TRP A 29 -13.80 6.13 5.88
N SER A 30 -14.79 6.54 6.68
CA SER A 30 -14.66 7.70 7.57
C SER A 30 -13.56 7.47 8.61
N SER A 31 -13.52 6.27 9.19
CA SER A 31 -12.58 5.90 10.25
C SER A 31 -11.15 5.61 9.74
N ASN A 32 -11.02 4.96 8.57
CA ASN A 32 -9.73 4.43 8.10
C ASN A 32 -9.13 5.20 6.90
N LYS A 33 -9.72 6.34 6.52
CA LYS A 33 -9.25 7.18 5.40
C LYS A 33 -7.74 7.42 5.42
N ASN A 34 -7.21 7.87 6.57
CA ASN A 34 -5.80 8.20 6.71
C ASN A 34 -4.89 6.96 6.57
N VAL A 35 -5.36 5.80 7.02
CA VAL A 35 -4.61 4.54 6.89
C VAL A 35 -4.50 4.14 5.42
N VAL A 36 -5.61 4.23 4.67
CA VAL A 36 -5.61 3.93 3.22
C VAL A 36 -4.71 4.91 2.46
N PHE A 37 -4.77 6.22 2.78
CA PHE A 37 -3.89 7.21 2.16
C PHE A 37 -2.41 6.98 2.49
N SER A 38 -2.08 6.69 3.75
CA SER A 38 -0.70 6.40 4.17
C SER A 38 -0.17 5.11 3.54
N GLY A 39 -1.00 4.07 3.40
CA GLY A 39 -0.61 2.83 2.74
C GLY A 39 -0.37 3.05 1.24
N THR A 40 -1.23 3.85 0.59
CA THR A 40 -1.09 4.18 -0.83
C THR A 40 0.14 5.04 -1.09
N SER A 41 0.44 6.03 -0.24
CA SER A 41 1.64 6.85 -0.38
C SER A 41 2.93 6.05 -0.19
N LEU A 42 2.96 5.13 0.79
CA LEU A 42 4.06 4.19 0.99
C LEU A 42 4.25 3.30 -0.26
N TRP A 43 3.15 2.77 -0.81
CA TRP A 43 3.20 1.93 -2.01
C TRP A 43 3.77 2.69 -3.21
N ILE A 44 3.32 3.92 -3.47
CA ILE A 44 3.86 4.77 -4.54
C ILE A 44 5.36 5.02 -4.32
N GLY A 45 5.77 5.36 -3.10
CA GLY A 45 7.18 5.56 -2.76
C GLY A 45 8.04 4.32 -3.02
N LEU A 46 7.53 3.13 -2.69
CA LEU A 46 8.20 1.85 -2.96
C LEU A 46 8.32 1.56 -4.45
N VAL A 47 7.32 1.90 -5.28
CA VAL A 47 7.40 1.76 -6.74
C VAL A 47 8.55 2.60 -7.30
N PHE A 48 8.63 3.88 -6.91
CA PHE A 48 9.73 4.75 -7.35
C PHE A 48 11.09 4.24 -6.84
N LEU A 49 11.17 3.84 -5.57
CA LEU A 49 12.41 3.31 -4.99
C LEU A 49 12.91 2.08 -5.75
N VAL A 50 12.03 1.13 -6.05
CA VAL A 50 12.39 -0.07 -6.83
C VAL A 50 12.86 0.33 -8.24
N GLY A 51 12.19 1.28 -8.89
CA GLY A 51 12.59 1.79 -10.21
C GLY A 51 13.98 2.43 -10.21
N ILE A 52 14.28 3.25 -9.21
CA ILE A 52 15.60 3.89 -9.04
C ILE A 52 16.68 2.84 -8.74
N LEU A 53 16.38 1.83 -7.92
CA LEU A 53 17.34 0.76 -7.59
C LEU A 53 17.56 -0.24 -8.74
N ASN A 54 16.79 -0.15 -9.83
CA ASN A 54 16.89 -1.02 -11.01
C ASN A 54 17.77 -0.42 -12.12
N SER A 55 18.18 0.85 -12.01
CA SER A 55 19.16 1.49 -12.90
C SER A 55 20.57 1.19 -12.46
#